data_AF-A0A066X380-F1
#
_entry.id   AF-A0A066X380-F1
#
_cell.length_a   1.000
_cell.length_b   1.000
_cell.length_c   1.000
_cell.angle_alpha   90.00
_cell.angle_beta   90.00
_cell.angle_gamma   90.00
#
_symmetry.space_group_name_H-M   'P 1'
#
loop_
_entity.id
_entity.type
_entity.pdbx_description
1 polymer ?
#
loop_
_entity_poly.entity_id
_entity_poly.type
_entity_poly.pdbx_seq_one_letter_code
_entity_poly.pdbx_strand_id
1 'polypeptide(L)'
;MDKGATADDPETSYAWCQLRHHLGRLYSYRQTADGIVEACKEWPELFANFTARFIPSSRSARLWLPRPTLSLEDVIPAAFPDKNVQTYTSHIEQLREYGLGDDIRERLERKLVKQSVHCEVHLQDFLVREKMIESRNYWNNEMFIATSKPPCRLCHYYFDDSDNDFLVQSPHMNVYPKWRLPDVQRGQDKDAVVRREELLDEIIERMQEDTLNIVREQRQQWKRNDSRTGSWVGESRLGERSDTRASGRCPSASGTGGQSMGAEGRGFDFQLPTAIENDYVSVGSAS
;
A
#
# COMPACT_ATOMS: atom_id res chain seq x y z
N MET A 1 -10.35 15.35 -44.91
CA MET A 1 -9.04 15.78 -44.39
C MET A 1 -8.93 15.22 -43.00
N ASP A 2 -8.34 14.04 -42.91
CA ASP A 2 -8.15 13.29 -41.67
C ASP A 2 -6.97 13.94 -40.93
N LYS A 3 -7.25 14.64 -39.83
CA LYS A 3 -6.18 15.13 -38.95
C LYS A 3 -5.69 13.91 -38.19
N GLY A 4 -4.68 13.25 -38.75
CA GLY A 4 -3.99 12.14 -38.10
C GLY A 4 -3.55 12.58 -36.72
N ALA A 5 -4.04 11.87 -35.70
CA ALA A 5 -3.49 11.93 -34.36
C ALA A 5 -2.00 11.62 -34.48
N THR A 6 -1.15 12.60 -34.23
CA THR A 6 0.29 12.38 -34.14
C THR A 6 0.53 11.42 -32.98
N ALA A 7 1.45 10.47 -33.14
CA ALA A 7 1.73 9.40 -32.19
C ALA A 7 2.16 9.87 -30.77
N ASP A 8 2.30 11.17 -30.56
CA ASP A 8 2.68 11.84 -29.31
C ASP A 8 1.53 12.64 -28.65
N ASP A 9 0.27 12.39 -29.00
CA ASP A 9 -0.84 12.98 -28.25
C ASP A 9 -0.91 12.42 -26.81
N PRO A 10 -0.73 13.26 -25.76
CA PRO A 10 -0.74 12.82 -24.37
C PRO A 10 -2.05 12.14 -23.95
N GLU A 11 -3.18 12.57 -24.52
CA GLU A 11 -4.50 11.99 -24.22
C GLU A 11 -4.64 10.58 -24.81
N THR A 12 -4.20 10.39 -26.05
CA THR A 12 -4.17 9.07 -26.70
C THR A 12 -3.23 8.12 -25.94
N SER A 13 -2.04 8.58 -25.56
CA SER A 13 -1.10 7.79 -24.74
C SER A 13 -1.70 7.40 -23.39
N TYR A 14 -2.42 8.33 -22.74
CA TYR A 14 -3.15 8.07 -21.51
C TYR A 14 -4.23 7.00 -21.69
N ALA A 15 -5.06 7.10 -22.73
CA ALA A 15 -6.12 6.13 -23.00
C ALA A 15 -5.57 4.71 -23.20
N TRP A 16 -4.45 4.56 -23.93
CA TRP A 16 -3.77 3.27 -24.10
C TRP A 16 -3.21 2.72 -22.79
N CYS A 17 -2.63 3.57 -21.94
CA CYS A 17 -2.16 3.15 -20.62
C CYS A 17 -3.31 2.64 -19.74
N GLN A 18 -4.46 3.32 -19.76
CA GLN A 18 -5.66 2.91 -19.03
C GLN A 18 -6.23 1.60 -19.57
N LEU A 19 -6.33 1.45 -20.89
CA LEU A 19 -6.79 0.21 -21.52
C LEU A 19 -5.89 -0.97 -21.12
N ARG A 20 -4.57 -0.81 -21.22
CA ARG A 20 -3.59 -1.84 -20.81
C ARG A 20 -3.75 -2.21 -19.34
N HIS A 21 -3.92 -1.21 -18.48
CA HIS A 21 -4.18 -1.44 -17.06
C HIS A 21 -5.45 -2.27 -16.85
N HIS A 22 -6.57 -1.91 -17.47
CA HIS A 22 -7.83 -2.64 -17.32
C HIS A 22 -7.77 -4.06 -17.87
N LEU A 23 -7.17 -4.26 -19.05
CA LEU A 23 -6.95 -5.59 -19.61
C LEU A 23 -6.05 -6.44 -18.70
N GLY A 24 -4.99 -5.84 -18.14
CA GLY A 24 -4.15 -6.50 -17.14
C GLY A 24 -4.95 -6.93 -15.91
N ARG A 25 -5.90 -6.11 -15.45
CA ARG A 25 -6.72 -6.43 -14.26
C ARG A 25 -7.63 -7.61 -14.55
N LEU A 26 -8.26 -7.61 -15.73
CA LEU A 26 -9.11 -8.73 -16.16
C LEU A 26 -8.30 -10.03 -16.25
N TYR A 27 -7.11 -9.97 -16.85
CA TYR A 27 -6.22 -11.14 -16.94
C TYR A 27 -5.74 -11.63 -15.57
N SER A 28 -5.48 -10.71 -14.62
CA SER A 28 -5.03 -11.07 -13.27
C SER A 28 -6.02 -11.95 -12.51
N TYR A 29 -7.34 -11.79 -12.74
CA TYR A 29 -8.34 -12.68 -12.14
C TYR A 29 -8.21 -14.10 -12.64
N ARG A 30 -7.95 -14.27 -13.95
CA ARG A 30 -7.74 -15.59 -14.54
C ARG A 30 -6.50 -16.25 -13.96
N GLN A 31 -5.37 -15.52 -13.90
CA GLN A 31 -4.14 -16.02 -13.31
C GLN A 31 -4.32 -16.41 -11.84
N THR A 32 -5.08 -15.61 -11.08
CA THR A 32 -5.38 -15.91 -9.67
C THR A 32 -6.20 -17.19 -9.54
N ALA A 33 -7.23 -17.38 -10.38
CA ALA A 33 -8.05 -18.59 -10.37
C ALA A 33 -7.23 -19.84 -10.74
N ASP A 34 -6.40 -19.76 -11.79
CA ASP A 34 -5.53 -20.85 -12.19
C ASP A 34 -4.52 -21.18 -11.07
N GLY A 35 -3.91 -20.16 -10.45
CA GLY A 35 -2.99 -20.32 -9.32
C GLY A 35 -3.62 -20.93 -8.07
N ILE A 36 -4.89 -20.59 -7.76
CA ILE A 36 -5.63 -21.24 -6.67
C ILE A 36 -5.85 -22.72 -6.99
N VAL A 37 -6.24 -23.06 -8.22
CA VAL A 37 -6.46 -24.46 -8.63
C VAL A 37 -5.16 -25.28 -8.57
N GLU A 38 -4.03 -24.68 -8.96
CA GLU A 38 -2.71 -25.30 -8.83
C GLU A 38 -2.32 -25.49 -7.35
N ALA A 39 -2.46 -24.45 -6.53
CA ALA A 39 -2.20 -24.52 -5.09
C ALA A 39 -3.07 -25.57 -4.38
N CYS A 40 -4.34 -25.72 -4.76
CA CYS A 40 -5.22 -26.75 -4.23
C CYS A 40 -4.72 -28.17 -4.52
N LYS A 41 -4.02 -28.38 -5.64
CA LYS A 41 -3.45 -29.69 -6.00
C LYS A 41 -2.17 -29.97 -5.22
N GLU A 42 -1.39 -28.93 -4.97
CA GLU A 42 -0.10 -29.06 -4.29
C GLU A 42 -0.24 -29.11 -2.77
N TRP A 43 -1.13 -28.29 -2.19
CA TRP A 43 -1.36 -28.14 -0.75
C TRP A 43 -2.85 -28.20 -0.41
N PRO A 44 -3.53 -29.34 -0.62
CA PRO A 44 -4.96 -29.49 -0.36
C PRO A 44 -5.36 -29.16 1.09
N GLU A 45 -4.47 -29.34 2.05
CA GLU A 45 -4.66 -29.02 3.47
C GLU A 45 -4.91 -27.54 3.73
N LEU A 46 -4.40 -26.62 2.89
CA LEU A 46 -4.68 -25.18 3.03
C LEU A 46 -6.13 -24.84 2.70
N PHE A 47 -6.80 -25.69 1.92
CA PHE A 47 -8.16 -25.48 1.42
C PHE A 47 -9.19 -26.36 2.14
N ALA A 48 -8.75 -27.20 3.08
CA ALA A 48 -9.60 -28.05 3.91
C ALA A 48 -9.66 -27.52 5.34
N ASN A 49 -10.85 -27.55 5.97
CA ASN A 49 -11.04 -27.27 7.40
C ASN A 49 -10.51 -25.91 7.89
N PHE A 50 -10.46 -24.89 7.03
CA PHE A 50 -10.05 -23.54 7.44
C PHE A 50 -11.19 -22.80 8.17
N THR A 51 -10.82 -21.84 9.01
CA THR A 51 -11.78 -20.94 9.66
C THR A 51 -11.58 -19.53 9.15
N ALA A 52 -12.66 -18.91 8.67
CA ALA A 52 -12.66 -17.49 8.36
C ALA A 52 -13.01 -16.69 9.63
N ARG A 53 -12.14 -15.76 10.01
CA ARG A 53 -12.38 -14.80 11.11
C ARG A 53 -12.54 -13.40 10.55
N PHE A 54 -13.51 -12.67 11.08
CA PHE A 54 -13.75 -11.29 10.71
C PHE A 54 -13.14 -10.36 11.75
N ILE A 55 -12.29 -9.45 11.30
CA ILE A 55 -11.69 -8.41 12.13
C ILE A 55 -12.36 -7.08 11.74
N PRO A 56 -12.98 -6.36 12.69
CA PRO A 56 -13.53 -5.04 12.41
C PRO A 56 -12.45 -4.09 11.90
N SER A 57 -12.81 -3.23 10.94
CA SER A 57 -11.91 -2.20 10.43
C SER A 57 -11.45 -1.24 11.53
N SER A 58 -10.24 -0.71 11.39
CA SER A 58 -9.71 0.31 12.32
C SER A 58 -10.64 1.52 12.42
N ARG A 59 -10.81 2.05 13.64
CA ARG A 59 -11.53 3.31 13.83
C ARG A 59 -10.71 4.43 13.23
N SER A 60 -11.37 5.32 12.49
CA SER A 60 -10.68 6.46 11.92
C SER A 60 -10.38 7.50 13.00
N ALA A 61 -9.16 8.02 12.99
CA ALA A 61 -8.75 9.13 13.82
C ALA A 61 -8.88 10.44 13.06
N ARG A 62 -9.12 11.53 13.79
CA ARG A 62 -9.17 12.89 13.23
C ARG A 62 -7.88 13.60 13.58
N LEU A 63 -7.13 13.99 12.55
CA LEU A 63 -5.97 14.85 12.70
C LEU A 63 -6.34 16.28 12.31
N TRP A 64 -6.05 17.22 13.20
CA TRP A 64 -6.08 18.64 12.92
C TRP A 64 -4.70 19.03 12.40
N LEU A 65 -4.63 19.50 11.16
CA LEU A 65 -3.39 20.08 10.68
C LEU A 65 -3.13 21.41 11.39
N PRO A 66 -1.86 21.80 11.61
CA PRO A 66 -1.52 23.12 12.12
C PRO A 66 -2.26 24.21 11.33
N ARG A 67 -2.65 25.29 12.02
CA ARG A 67 -3.41 26.38 11.40
C ARG A 67 -2.67 26.92 10.15
N PRO A 68 -3.40 27.50 9.16
CA PRO A 68 -2.86 27.97 7.88
C PRO A 68 -1.91 29.18 7.97
N THR A 69 -1.31 29.44 9.14
CA THR A 69 -0.35 30.53 9.34
C THR A 69 1.07 30.17 8.92
N LEU A 70 1.34 28.91 8.58
CA LEU A 70 2.60 28.53 7.92
C LEU A 70 2.59 29.14 6.51
N SER A 71 3.46 30.12 6.26
CA SER A 71 3.71 30.58 4.90
C SER A 71 4.38 29.44 4.12
N LEU A 72 4.33 29.48 2.78
CA LEU A 72 5.00 28.48 1.94
C LEU A 72 6.50 28.39 2.27
N GLU A 73 7.08 29.52 2.64
CA GLU A 73 8.47 29.69 3.07
C GLU A 73 8.76 29.03 4.43
N ASP A 74 7.75 28.88 5.29
CA ASP A 74 7.87 28.20 6.58
C ASP A 74 7.66 26.68 6.50
N VAL A 75 6.90 26.21 5.50
CA VAL A 75 6.57 24.78 5.34
C VAL A 75 7.81 23.94 5.09
N ILE A 76 8.72 24.42 4.26
CA ILE A 76 9.91 23.66 3.87
C ILE A 76 10.88 23.49 5.06
N PRO A 77 11.26 24.55 5.80
CA PRO A 77 12.04 24.41 7.03
C PRO A 77 11.36 23.52 8.09
N ALA A 78 10.02 23.61 8.23
CA ALA A 78 9.29 22.78 9.17
C ALA A 78 9.25 21.29 8.75
N ALA A 79 9.19 21.00 7.45
CA ALA A 79 9.18 19.64 6.92
C ALA A 79 10.57 19.00 6.91
N PHE A 80 11.64 19.80 6.87
CA PHE A 80 13.04 19.34 6.75
C PHE A 80 13.97 20.10 7.71
N PRO A 81 13.75 20.04 9.04
CA PRO A 81 14.47 20.86 10.00
C PRO A 81 15.98 20.59 10.01
N ASP A 82 16.38 19.32 9.86
CA ASP A 82 17.78 18.88 9.98
C ASP A 82 18.48 18.65 8.63
N LYS A 83 17.79 18.90 7.51
CA LYS A 83 18.34 18.64 6.17
C LYS A 83 18.80 19.95 5.53
N ASN A 84 19.94 19.93 4.82
CA ASN A 84 20.44 21.11 4.11
C ASN A 84 19.61 21.36 2.84
N VAL A 85 18.49 22.07 2.98
CA VAL A 85 17.56 22.33 1.88
C VAL A 85 18.17 23.27 0.81
N GLN A 86 19.22 24.03 1.14
CA GLN A 86 19.84 24.98 0.22
C GLN A 86 20.41 24.30 -1.04
N THR A 87 20.78 23.02 -0.96
CA THR A 87 21.24 22.25 -2.13
C THR A 87 20.12 21.93 -3.11
N TYR A 88 18.86 22.06 -2.69
CA TYR A 88 17.66 21.75 -3.48
C TYR A 88 16.93 23.00 -3.97
N THR A 89 17.40 24.21 -3.64
CA THR A 89 16.71 25.48 -3.93
C THR A 89 16.35 25.62 -5.41
N SER A 90 17.26 25.30 -6.35
CA SER A 90 16.97 25.38 -7.78
C SER A 90 15.85 24.43 -8.22
N HIS A 91 15.81 23.21 -7.69
CA HIS A 91 14.76 22.24 -7.97
C HIS A 91 13.43 22.66 -7.36
N ILE A 92 13.45 23.23 -6.15
CA ILE A 92 12.25 23.73 -5.48
C ILE A 92 11.65 24.90 -6.26
N GLU A 93 12.46 25.86 -6.70
CA GLU A 93 12.00 26.99 -7.52
C GLU A 93 11.39 26.51 -8.85
N GLN A 94 12.00 25.51 -9.50
CA GLN A 94 11.40 24.87 -10.67
C GLN A 94 10.02 24.27 -10.34
N LEU A 95 9.86 23.57 -9.21
CA LEU A 95 8.56 23.03 -8.81
C LEU A 95 7.52 24.13 -8.49
N ARG A 96 7.97 25.31 -8.00
CA ARG A 96 7.08 26.46 -7.79
C ARG A 96 6.50 26.97 -9.11
N GLU A 97 7.27 26.97 -10.19
CA GLU A 97 6.79 27.31 -11.53
C GLU A 97 5.68 26.33 -12.01
N TYR A 98 5.72 25.08 -11.53
CA TYR A 98 4.70 24.06 -11.79
C TYR A 98 3.55 24.05 -10.77
N GLY A 99 3.43 25.07 -9.92
CA GLY A 99 2.27 25.22 -9.01
C GLY A 99 2.40 24.53 -7.66
N LEU A 100 3.61 24.10 -7.23
CA LEU A 100 3.84 23.48 -5.92
C LEU A 100 3.26 24.29 -4.75
N GLY A 101 3.35 25.62 -4.82
CA GLY A 101 2.83 26.50 -3.78
C GLY A 101 1.31 26.43 -3.62
N ASP A 102 0.58 26.34 -4.73
CA ASP A 102 -0.87 26.23 -4.73
C ASP A 102 -1.31 24.85 -4.22
N ASP A 103 -0.60 23.78 -4.63
CA ASP A 103 -0.83 22.42 -4.14
C ASP A 103 -0.63 22.29 -2.62
N ILE A 104 0.42 22.92 -2.08
CA ILE A 104 0.68 22.93 -0.64
C ILE A 104 -0.41 23.70 0.09
N ARG A 105 -0.79 24.89 -0.41
CA ARG A 105 -1.85 25.71 0.17
C ARG A 105 -3.18 24.95 0.21
N GLU A 106 -3.60 24.36 -0.90
CA GLU A 106 -4.84 23.59 -1.00
C GLU A 106 -4.87 22.44 0.01
N ARG A 107 -3.72 21.80 0.26
CA ARG A 107 -3.61 20.72 1.25
C ARG A 107 -3.65 21.23 2.69
N LEU A 108 -3.01 22.36 3.01
CA LEU A 108 -2.99 22.94 4.34
C LEU A 108 -4.33 23.58 4.75
N GLU A 109 -5.09 24.11 3.80
CA GLU A 109 -6.43 24.66 4.05
C GLU A 109 -7.45 23.59 4.49
N ARG A 110 -7.14 22.30 4.29
CA ARG A 110 -7.97 21.19 4.75
C ARG A 110 -7.89 21.06 6.27
N LYS A 111 -8.87 21.66 6.95
CA LYS A 111 -8.93 21.73 8.42
C LYS A 111 -8.90 20.38 9.14
N LEU A 112 -9.44 19.33 8.54
CA LEU A 112 -9.62 18.03 9.22
C LEU A 112 -9.28 16.89 8.27
N VAL A 113 -8.27 16.11 8.62
CA VAL A 113 -7.90 14.89 7.89
C VAL A 113 -8.38 13.68 8.68
N LYS A 114 -9.27 12.90 8.09
CA LYS A 114 -9.70 11.60 8.63
C LYS A 114 -8.67 10.55 8.22
N GLN A 115 -7.91 10.06 9.19
CA GLN A 115 -6.87 9.06 9.02
C GLN A 115 -7.37 7.66 9.41
N SER A 116 -6.81 6.63 8.79
CA SER A 116 -7.15 5.22 8.99
C SER A 116 -5.90 4.35 8.97
N VAL A 117 -5.88 3.30 9.78
CA VAL A 117 -4.86 2.24 9.69
C VAL A 117 -5.22 1.37 8.49
N HIS A 118 -4.27 1.16 7.60
CA HIS A 118 -4.43 0.27 6.45
C HIS A 118 -4.54 -1.19 6.90
N CYS A 119 -5.13 -2.06 6.06
CA CYS A 119 -5.46 -3.43 6.44
C CYS A 119 -4.24 -4.29 6.78
N GLU A 120 -3.10 -4.10 6.10
CA GLU A 120 -1.88 -4.86 6.38
C GLU A 120 -1.42 -4.62 7.83
N VAL A 121 -1.27 -3.33 8.17
CA VAL A 121 -0.81 -2.85 9.47
C VAL A 121 -1.82 -3.19 10.56
N HIS A 122 -3.12 -3.07 10.27
CA HIS A 122 -4.20 -3.41 11.19
C HIS A 122 -4.26 -4.91 11.50
N LEU A 123 -4.00 -5.77 10.50
CA LEU A 123 -3.95 -7.22 10.71
C LEU A 123 -2.73 -7.59 11.56
N GLN A 124 -1.57 -7.01 11.28
CA GLN A 124 -0.36 -7.25 12.09
C GLN A 124 -0.58 -6.83 13.56
N ASP A 125 -1.13 -5.63 13.80
CA ASP A 125 -1.46 -5.17 15.15
C ASP A 125 -2.40 -6.14 15.87
N PHE A 126 -3.43 -6.64 15.18
CA PHE A 126 -4.33 -7.64 15.72
C PHE A 126 -3.60 -8.94 16.10
N LEU A 127 -2.75 -9.46 15.21
CA LEU A 127 -2.00 -10.70 15.46
C LEU A 127 -1.05 -10.57 16.65
N VAL A 128 -0.37 -9.42 16.77
CA VAL A 128 0.50 -9.10 17.92
C VAL A 128 -0.31 -9.06 19.22
N ARG A 129 -1.46 -8.37 19.24
CA ARG A 129 -2.32 -8.27 20.43
C ARG A 129 -2.88 -9.62 20.87
N GLU A 130 -3.24 -10.47 19.93
CA GLU A 130 -3.70 -11.85 20.19
C GLU A 130 -2.56 -12.83 20.47
N LYS A 131 -1.30 -12.35 20.54
CA LYS A 131 -0.09 -13.16 20.78
C LYS A 131 0.11 -14.27 19.74
N MET A 132 -0.36 -14.05 18.52
CA MET A 132 -0.17 -14.93 17.38
C MET A 132 1.09 -14.50 16.60
N ILE A 133 2.24 -14.53 17.26
CA ILE A 133 3.53 -14.06 16.70
C ILE A 133 4.61 -15.14 16.67
N GLU A 134 4.21 -16.40 16.79
CA GLU A 134 5.14 -17.52 16.68
C GLU A 134 5.12 -18.05 15.25
N SER A 135 6.25 -18.02 14.57
CA SER A 135 6.40 -18.45 13.18
C SER A 135 5.85 -19.86 12.92
N ARG A 136 6.03 -20.80 13.86
CA ARG A 136 5.50 -22.18 13.78
C ARG A 136 3.99 -22.29 13.58
N ASN A 137 3.23 -21.23 13.89
CA ASN A 137 1.78 -21.19 13.72
C ASN A 137 1.37 -20.77 12.30
N TYR A 138 2.34 -20.43 11.45
CA TYR A 138 2.14 -20.00 10.08
C TYR A 138 2.59 -21.06 9.09
N TRP A 139 2.02 -21.00 7.90
CA TRP A 139 2.40 -21.86 6.80
C TRP A 139 3.91 -21.71 6.49
N ASN A 140 4.62 -22.82 6.37
CA ASN A 140 6.07 -22.86 6.15
C ASN A 140 6.92 -22.07 7.16
N ASN A 141 6.40 -21.81 8.36
CA ASN A 141 7.04 -20.94 9.35
C ASN A 141 7.26 -19.49 8.88
N GLU A 142 6.50 -19.02 7.90
CA GLU A 142 6.60 -17.66 7.36
C GLU A 142 5.39 -16.83 7.79
N MET A 143 5.63 -15.76 8.56
CA MET A 143 4.56 -14.86 9.04
C MET A 143 4.10 -13.90 7.95
N PHE A 144 3.55 -14.45 6.87
CA PHE A 144 3.17 -13.71 5.67
C PHE A 144 1.77 -13.11 5.77
N ILE A 145 1.66 -11.81 5.51
CA ILE A 145 0.39 -11.08 5.41
C ILE A 145 0.09 -10.82 3.92
N ALA A 146 -0.98 -11.45 3.45
CA ALA A 146 -1.52 -11.23 2.10
C ALA A 146 -2.70 -10.26 2.13
N THR A 147 -2.64 -9.21 1.33
CA THR A 147 -3.74 -8.28 1.09
C THR A 147 -4.10 -8.22 -0.40
N SER A 148 -5.27 -7.68 -0.71
CA SER A 148 -5.80 -7.59 -2.09
C SER A 148 -5.02 -6.61 -2.98
N LYS A 149 -4.26 -5.69 -2.37
CA LYS A 149 -3.33 -4.78 -3.02
C LYS A 149 -1.98 -4.87 -2.31
N PRO A 150 -0.85 -4.69 -3.01
CA PRO A 150 0.43 -4.65 -2.33
C PRO A 150 0.51 -3.47 -1.34
N PRO A 151 1.45 -3.51 -0.37
CA PRO A 151 1.64 -2.43 0.58
C PRO A 151 1.90 -1.08 -0.11
N CYS A 152 1.34 -0.02 0.48
CA CYS A 152 1.71 1.34 0.13
C CYS A 152 3.08 1.71 0.73
N ARG A 153 3.62 2.88 0.38
CA ARG A 153 4.94 3.32 0.87
C ARG A 153 5.02 3.35 2.40
N LEU A 154 3.98 3.85 3.06
CA LEU A 154 3.95 3.95 4.53
C LEU A 154 3.77 2.59 5.21
N CYS A 155 2.97 1.70 4.61
CA CYS A 155 2.93 0.31 5.08
C CYS A 155 4.28 -0.37 4.87
N HIS A 156 4.98 -0.12 3.76
CA HIS A 156 6.30 -0.70 3.52
C HIS A 156 7.29 -0.31 4.60
N TYR A 157 7.40 0.98 4.93
CA TYR A 157 8.30 1.40 6.01
C TYR A 157 7.93 0.80 7.36
N TYR A 158 6.63 0.69 7.66
CA TYR A 158 6.15 0.02 8.87
C TYR A 158 6.61 -1.45 8.96
N PHE A 159 6.58 -2.19 7.86
CA PHE A 159 7.00 -3.59 7.83
C PHE A 159 8.52 -3.76 7.64
N ASP A 160 9.24 -2.71 7.29
CA ASP A 160 10.70 -2.67 7.12
C ASP A 160 11.42 -2.18 8.39
N ASP A 161 10.72 -2.29 9.53
CA ASP A 161 11.23 -2.10 10.88
C ASP A 161 12.03 -3.34 11.32
N SER A 162 13.14 -3.13 12.05
CA SER A 162 14.04 -4.24 12.42
C SER A 162 13.43 -5.22 13.43
N ASP A 163 12.42 -4.78 14.19
CA ASP A 163 11.71 -5.60 15.17
C ASP A 163 10.49 -6.31 14.55
N ASN A 164 10.27 -6.16 13.24
CA ASN A 164 9.15 -6.77 12.55
C ASN A 164 9.54 -8.06 11.80
N ASP A 165 8.97 -9.18 12.27
CA ASP A 165 9.14 -10.49 11.64
C ASP A 165 8.09 -10.81 10.55
N PHE A 166 7.09 -9.94 10.35
CA PHE A 166 6.02 -10.18 9.37
C PHE A 166 6.48 -9.85 7.94
N LEU A 167 6.21 -10.77 7.03
CA LEU A 167 6.47 -10.62 5.60
C LEU A 167 5.24 -10.07 4.88
N VAL A 168 5.47 -9.18 3.92
CA VAL A 168 4.43 -8.62 3.05
C VAL A 168 4.83 -8.68 1.58
N GLN A 169 3.87 -8.48 0.69
CA GLN A 169 4.13 -8.38 -0.76
C GLN A 169 5.04 -7.18 -1.09
N SER A 170 5.76 -7.25 -2.21
CA SER A 170 6.53 -6.11 -2.73
C SER A 170 5.64 -4.86 -2.94
N PRO A 171 6.02 -3.68 -2.41
CA PRO A 171 5.14 -2.53 -2.36
C PRO A 171 4.92 -1.86 -3.73
N HIS A 172 3.82 -1.12 -3.87
CA HIS A 172 3.59 -0.28 -5.07
C HIS A 172 4.11 1.16 -4.90
N MET A 173 4.62 1.52 -3.72
CA MET A 173 5.30 2.79 -3.41
C MET A 173 4.48 4.09 -3.52
N ASN A 174 3.14 4.01 -3.59
CA ASN A 174 2.29 5.21 -3.52
C ASN A 174 2.12 5.65 -2.06
N VAL A 175 1.99 6.96 -1.86
CA VAL A 175 1.75 7.57 -0.55
C VAL A 175 0.27 7.85 -0.38
N TYR A 176 -0.29 7.47 0.77
CA TYR A 176 -1.68 7.78 1.13
C TYR A 176 -1.69 8.71 2.35
N PRO A 177 -1.99 10.02 2.18
CA PRO A 177 -1.94 11.00 3.28
C PRO A 177 -2.92 10.74 4.44
N LYS A 178 -3.89 9.85 4.25
CA LYS A 178 -4.87 9.44 5.26
C LYS A 178 -4.41 8.22 6.06
N TRP A 179 -3.14 7.85 5.97
CA TRP A 179 -2.56 6.73 6.72
C TRP A 179 -2.22 7.16 8.16
N ARG A 180 -2.19 6.20 9.09
CA ARG A 180 -1.69 6.36 10.46
C ARG A 180 -1.21 5.03 11.03
N LEU A 181 -0.37 5.10 12.06
CA LEU A 181 0.00 3.95 12.90
C LEU A 181 -1.19 3.44 13.73
N PRO A 182 -1.15 2.15 14.16
CA PRO A 182 -2.04 1.61 15.18
C PRO A 182 -2.06 2.45 16.46
N ASP A 183 -3.16 2.34 17.21
CA ASP A 183 -3.31 2.99 18.52
C ASP A 183 -2.68 2.13 19.61
N VAL A 184 -1.92 2.75 20.52
CA VAL A 184 -1.48 2.10 21.76
C VAL A 184 -2.68 2.01 22.70
N GLN A 185 -3.00 0.81 23.18
CA GLN A 185 -4.16 0.60 24.05
C GLN A 185 -3.88 1.03 25.50
N ARG A 186 -4.94 1.41 26.21
CA ARG A 186 -4.86 1.76 27.63
C ARG A 186 -4.38 0.56 28.43
N GLY A 187 -3.26 0.71 29.13
CA GLY A 187 -2.64 -0.35 29.95
C GLY A 187 -1.50 -1.10 29.26
N GLN A 188 -1.15 -0.74 28.02
CA GLN A 188 0.16 -1.11 27.47
C GLN A 188 1.27 -0.31 28.14
N ASP A 189 2.43 -0.93 28.28
CA ASP A 189 3.58 -0.36 28.97
C ASP A 189 4.08 0.92 28.28
N LYS A 190 4.77 1.78 29.04
CA LYS A 190 5.36 3.02 28.52
C LYS A 190 6.24 2.75 27.30
N ASP A 191 6.90 1.61 27.27
CA ASP A 191 7.77 1.16 26.18
C ASP A 191 7.01 1.02 24.85
N ALA A 192 5.71 0.67 24.87
CA ALA A 192 4.91 0.58 23.65
C ALA A 192 4.59 1.98 23.06
N VAL A 193 4.45 3.00 23.92
CA VAL A 193 4.30 4.39 23.46
C VAL A 193 5.60 4.89 22.85
N VAL A 194 6.72 4.66 23.54
CA VAL A 194 8.05 5.04 23.07
C VAL A 194 8.37 4.39 21.73
N ARG A 195 8.20 3.07 21.60
CA ARG A 195 8.43 2.37 20.32
C ARG A 195 7.56 2.88 19.18
N ARG A 196 6.32 3.27 19.47
CA ARG A 196 5.44 3.87 18.45
C ARG A 196 5.94 5.25 17.99
N GLU A 197 6.47 6.05 18.91
CA GLU A 197 7.05 7.35 18.60
C GLU A 197 8.35 7.19 17.80
N GLU A 198 9.24 6.28 18.21
CA GLU A 198 10.48 5.94 17.49
C GLU A 198 10.17 5.49 16.05
N LEU A 199 9.25 4.54 15.86
CA LEU A 199 8.84 4.10 14.52
C LEU A 199 8.23 5.23 13.69
N LEU A 200 7.49 6.15 14.32
CA LEU A 200 6.93 7.29 13.60
C LEU A 200 8.05 8.24 13.12
N ASP A 201 9.04 8.49 13.97
CA ASP A 201 10.19 9.34 13.64
C ASP A 201 11.03 8.71 12.53
N GLU A 202 11.28 7.40 12.57
CA GLU A 202 11.95 6.67 11.49
C GLU A 202 11.20 6.76 10.16
N ILE A 203 9.87 6.59 10.18
CA ILE A 203 9.03 6.75 8.99
C ILE A 203 9.12 8.19 8.46
N ILE A 204 9.09 9.19 9.33
CA ILE A 204 9.20 10.60 8.96
C ILE A 204 10.57 10.87 8.31
N GLU A 205 11.66 10.37 8.89
CA GLU A 205 13.00 10.53 8.34
C GLU A 205 13.12 9.89 6.94
N ARG A 206 12.68 8.64 6.78
CA ARG A 206 12.66 7.96 5.47
C ARG A 206 11.82 8.73 4.45
N MET A 207 10.66 9.26 4.86
CA MET A 207 9.83 10.11 4.00
C MET A 207 10.53 11.40 3.57
N GLN A 208 11.26 12.05 4.48
CA GLN A 208 12.01 13.26 4.18
C GLN A 208 13.11 12.97 3.15
N GLU A 209 13.88 11.90 3.35
CA GLU A 209 14.95 11.50 2.44
C GLU A 209 14.43 11.16 1.05
N ASP A 210 13.36 10.37 0.98
CA ASP A 210 12.72 10.04 -0.28
C ASP A 210 12.18 11.27 -0.99
N THR A 211 11.59 12.22 -0.25
CA THR A 211 11.10 13.46 -0.84
C THR A 211 12.24 14.28 -1.46
N LEU A 212 13.35 14.44 -0.75
CA LEU A 212 14.53 15.14 -1.26
C LEU A 212 15.15 14.40 -2.46
N ASN A 213 15.23 13.07 -2.42
CA ASN A 213 15.70 12.25 -3.53
C ASN A 213 14.81 12.43 -4.77
N ILE A 214 13.48 12.42 -4.62
CA ILE A 214 12.52 12.67 -5.71
C ILE A 214 12.72 14.06 -6.30
N VAL A 215 12.88 15.09 -5.46
CA VAL A 215 13.11 16.48 -5.90
C VAL A 215 14.41 16.59 -6.72
N ARG A 216 15.47 15.91 -6.29
CA ARG A 216 16.78 15.90 -6.97
C ARG A 216 16.75 15.10 -8.27
N GLU A 217 16.20 13.89 -8.24
CA GLU A 217 16.28 12.95 -9.36
C GLU A 217 15.20 13.19 -10.42
N GLN A 218 14.12 13.89 -10.04
CA GLN A 218 12.95 14.15 -10.88
C GLN A 218 12.34 12.85 -11.46
N ARG A 219 12.51 11.74 -10.75
CA ARG A 219 12.00 10.41 -11.13
C ARG A 219 10.81 10.02 -10.28
N GLN A 220 9.79 9.48 -10.95
CA GLN A 220 8.61 8.94 -10.28
C GLN A 220 8.94 7.55 -9.73
N GLN A 221 8.88 7.42 -8.40
CA GLN A 221 9.04 6.14 -7.72
C GLN A 221 7.71 5.42 -7.44
N TRP A 222 6.58 6.06 -7.73
CA TRP A 222 5.23 5.54 -7.45
C TRP A 222 4.52 5.11 -8.73
N LYS A 223 3.56 4.19 -8.59
CA LYS A 223 2.74 3.74 -9.71
C LYS A 223 1.49 4.59 -9.82
N ARG A 224 1.09 4.90 -11.04
CA ARG A 224 -0.20 5.57 -11.29
C ARG A 224 -1.38 4.76 -10.72
N ASN A 225 -1.32 3.45 -10.88
CA ASN A 225 -2.34 2.53 -10.37
C ASN A 225 -1.72 1.62 -9.31
N ASP A 226 -2.43 1.41 -8.20
CA ASP A 226 -2.00 0.60 -7.05
C ASP A 226 -2.18 -0.92 -7.26
N SER A 227 -2.51 -1.34 -8.48
CA SER A 227 -2.75 -2.74 -8.84
C SER A 227 -1.48 -3.44 -9.31
N ARG A 228 -1.45 -4.78 -9.22
CA ARG A 228 -0.34 -5.64 -9.69
C ARG A 228 -0.19 -5.72 -11.21
N THR A 229 -1.09 -5.07 -11.96
CA THR A 229 -1.02 -5.00 -13.42
C THR A 229 0.20 -4.18 -13.80
N GLY A 230 1.19 -4.80 -14.46
CA GLY A 230 2.42 -4.15 -14.89
C GLY A 230 2.17 -2.89 -15.73
N SER A 231 2.04 -1.75 -15.07
CA SER A 231 2.15 -0.43 -15.66
C SER A 231 3.58 0.04 -15.42
N TRP A 232 4.55 -0.67 -16.00
CA TRP A 232 5.90 -0.15 -16.09
C TRP A 232 5.90 0.95 -17.17
N VAL A 233 5.79 2.20 -16.74
CA VAL A 233 6.17 3.34 -17.59
C VAL A 233 7.64 3.60 -17.28
N GLY A 234 8.51 3.05 -18.12
CA GLY A 234 9.89 3.50 -18.32
C GLY A 234 10.88 3.27 -17.17
N GLU A 235 11.44 2.07 -17.05
CA GLU A 235 12.84 1.94 -16.65
C GLU A 235 13.48 0.72 -17.32
N SER A 236 14.22 0.99 -18.40
CA SER A 236 15.18 0.05 -18.94
C SER A 236 16.36 -0.07 -17.96
N ARG A 237 16.34 -1.04 -17.06
CA ARG A 237 17.56 -1.60 -16.48
C ARG A 237 17.48 -3.12 -16.40
N LEU A 238 18.30 -3.74 -17.24
CA LEU A 238 18.84 -5.08 -17.09
C LEU A 238 19.32 -5.27 -15.63
N GLY A 239 18.83 -6.31 -14.96
CA GLY A 239 19.22 -6.65 -13.60
C GLY A 239 18.34 -7.75 -13.03
N GLU A 240 18.73 -8.99 -13.31
CA GLU A 240 18.46 -10.20 -12.52
C GLU A 240 16.99 -10.54 -12.23
N ARG A 241 16.37 -11.19 -13.23
CA ARG A 241 15.41 -12.25 -12.97
C ARG A 241 16.12 -13.40 -12.25
N SER A 242 15.93 -13.50 -10.95
CA SER A 242 16.15 -14.74 -10.19
C SER A 242 14.82 -15.40 -9.89
N ASP A 243 14.04 -15.70 -10.94
CA ASP A 243 13.01 -16.73 -10.89
C ASP A 243 13.68 -18.04 -11.32
N THR A 244 14.38 -18.67 -10.38
CA THR A 244 14.92 -20.02 -10.60
C THR A 244 13.81 -21.06 -10.59
N ARG A 245 13.81 -21.86 -11.67
CA ARG A 245 13.30 -23.24 -11.82
C ARG A 245 11.77 -23.35 -12.02
N ALA A 246 11.25 -24.12 -12.97
CA ALA A 246 11.86 -25.07 -13.89
C ALA A 246 11.03 -25.23 -15.17
N SER A 247 11.76 -25.60 -16.22
CA SER A 247 11.36 -26.01 -17.55
C SER A 247 10.18 -26.98 -17.63
N GLY A 248 9.23 -26.65 -18.52
CA GLY A 248 8.23 -27.59 -19.04
C GLY A 248 7.82 -27.16 -20.44
N ARG A 249 8.46 -27.76 -21.45
CA ARG A 249 8.21 -27.56 -22.88
C ARG A 249 6.82 -28.09 -23.23
N CYS A 250 5.88 -27.24 -23.65
CA CYS A 250 4.62 -27.68 -24.26
C CYS A 250 4.80 -27.92 -25.77
N PRO A 251 4.51 -29.11 -26.31
CA PRO A 251 4.11 -29.24 -27.70
C PRO A 251 2.59 -29.11 -27.81
N SER A 252 2.19 -28.39 -28.85
CA SER A 252 0.82 -28.18 -29.31
C SER A 252 0.06 -29.50 -29.50
N ALA A 253 -1.18 -29.58 -29.00
CA ALA A 253 -2.20 -30.47 -29.54
C ALA A 253 -3.62 -29.94 -29.24
N SER A 254 -4.35 -29.81 -30.34
CA SER A 254 -5.80 -29.67 -30.54
C SER A 254 -6.69 -30.59 -29.70
N GLY A 255 -7.93 -30.15 -29.43
CA GLY A 255 -9.06 -31.06 -29.22
C GLY A 255 -10.17 -30.58 -28.27
N THR A 256 -11.25 -30.06 -28.85
CA THR A 256 -12.68 -30.34 -28.55
C THR A 256 -13.23 -30.35 -27.11
N GLY A 257 -14.38 -29.69 -26.95
CA GLY A 257 -15.46 -30.21 -26.09
C GLY A 257 -16.10 -29.18 -25.17
N GLY A 258 -17.03 -28.39 -25.68
CA GLY A 258 -17.94 -27.61 -24.84
C GLY A 258 -19.03 -28.50 -24.27
N GLN A 259 -19.24 -28.47 -22.95
CA GLN A 259 -20.49 -28.84 -22.31
C GLN A 259 -20.74 -27.91 -21.12
N SER A 260 -21.91 -27.24 -21.15
CA SER A 260 -22.47 -26.48 -20.05
C SER A 260 -22.99 -27.41 -18.96
N MET A 261 -22.82 -27.03 -17.70
CA MET A 261 -23.64 -27.51 -16.58
C MET A 261 -24.01 -26.33 -15.69
N GLY A 262 -25.30 -26.22 -15.37
CA GLY A 262 -25.90 -25.15 -14.61
C GLY A 262 -25.53 -25.17 -13.13
N ALA A 263 -25.53 -23.98 -12.52
CA ALA A 263 -25.35 -23.78 -11.09
C ALA A 263 -26.73 -23.57 -10.44
N GLU A 264 -27.15 -24.54 -9.62
CA GLU A 264 -28.22 -24.36 -8.64
C GLU A 264 -27.67 -23.57 -7.45
N GLY A 265 -28.29 -22.42 -7.15
CA GLY A 265 -27.95 -21.59 -6.01
C GLY A 265 -28.51 -22.14 -4.71
N ARG A 266 -27.68 -22.21 -3.66
CA ARG A 266 -28.13 -22.22 -2.26
C ARG A 266 -27.58 -20.98 -1.57
N GLY A 267 -28.49 -20.15 -1.09
CA GLY A 267 -28.19 -18.94 -0.34
C GLY A 267 -27.56 -19.27 1.01
N PHE A 268 -26.56 -18.48 1.38
CA PHE A 268 -26.00 -18.45 2.72
C PHE A 268 -26.64 -17.28 3.48
N ASP A 269 -27.37 -17.60 4.55
CA ASP A 269 -27.92 -16.62 5.49
C ASP A 269 -26.82 -16.06 6.38
N PHE A 270 -26.76 -14.73 6.49
CA PHE A 270 -25.75 -13.98 7.23
C PHE A 270 -26.36 -13.45 8.53
N GLN A 271 -25.84 -13.91 9.67
CA GLN A 271 -26.14 -13.30 10.98
C GLN A 271 -24.91 -12.55 11.50
N LEU A 272 -25.09 -11.25 11.71
CA LEU A 272 -24.11 -10.34 12.33
C LEU A 272 -24.03 -10.56 13.85
N PRO A 273 -22.83 -10.70 14.44
CA PRO A 273 -22.67 -10.62 15.88
C PRO A 273 -22.70 -9.16 16.39
N THR A 274 -23.26 -9.02 17.58
CA THR A 274 -23.50 -7.81 18.36
C THR A 274 -22.22 -7.08 18.78
N ALA A 275 -22.33 -5.75 18.89
CA ALA A 275 -21.27 -4.82 19.19
C ALA A 275 -20.57 -5.09 20.54
N ILE A 276 -19.23 -5.05 20.53
CA ILE A 276 -18.42 -4.92 21.73
C ILE A 276 -18.05 -3.44 21.88
N GLU A 277 -18.56 -2.80 22.93
CA GLU A 277 -18.14 -1.48 23.41
C GLU A 277 -16.83 -1.62 24.23
N ASN A 278 -15.81 -0.79 23.95
CA ASN A 278 -15.29 0.22 24.90
C ASN A 278 -13.92 0.84 24.52
N ASP A 279 -13.84 2.14 24.81
CA ASP A 279 -12.74 2.98 25.31
C ASP A 279 -11.40 3.13 24.57
N TYR A 280 -11.37 4.09 23.63
CA TYR A 280 -10.14 4.72 23.11
C TYR A 280 -10.01 6.15 23.66
N VAL A 281 -8.79 6.60 24.00
CA VAL A 281 -8.49 8.01 24.29
C VAL A 281 -7.62 8.58 23.17
N SER A 282 -8.06 9.69 22.58
CA SER A 282 -7.18 10.54 21.78
C SER A 282 -6.23 11.28 22.71
N VAL A 283 -4.93 10.99 22.62
CA VAL A 283 -3.91 11.78 23.28
C VAL A 283 -3.77 13.08 22.49
N GLY A 284 -4.27 14.17 23.06
CA GLY A 284 -4.09 15.51 22.51
C GLY A 284 -2.66 15.96 22.68
N SER A 285 -2.14 16.62 21.65
CA SER A 285 -0.83 17.28 21.64
C SER A 285 -0.68 18.20 22.84
N ALA A 286 0.35 17.97 23.66
CA ALA A 286 0.83 18.94 24.62
C ALA A 286 1.46 20.12 23.88
N SER A 287 1.29 21.29 24.48
CA SER A 287 1.45 22.65 23.92
C SER A 287 2.87 23.04 23.54
#